data_AF-A0A434CHW1-F1
#
_entry.id   AF-A0A434CHW1-F1
#
_cell.length_a   1.000
_cell.length_b   1.000
_cell.length_c   1.000
_cell.angle_alpha   90.00
_cell.angle_beta   90.00
_cell.angle_gamma   90.00
#
_symmetry.space_group_name_H-M   'P 1'
#
loop_
_entity.id
_entity.type
_entity.pdbx_description
1 polymer ?
#
loop_
_entity_poly.entity_id
_entity_poly.type
_entity_poly.pdbx_seq_one_letter_code
_entity_poly.pdbx_strand_id
1 'polypeptide(L)'
;PYRIGPSTIAMRQNPYGSATKPNPEGQRVAMAASDPRHTGQFAAAWTIGYAARVAPAGLEQLTLSSFTGPFGVLASSGEPVAEGSRRPIFGAIKGLCELAGLAHVSARTSDETKVLALAGRSASGKTIAWLANLTAEDVQVDISAFGRGQVAMTPYAILRIG
;
A
#
# COMPACT_ATOMS: atom_id res chain seq x y z
N PRO A 1 -7.01 2.01 -22.43
CA PRO A 1 -7.24 1.96 -20.97
C PRO A 1 -5.90 1.72 -20.26
N TYR A 2 -5.66 2.34 -19.10
CA TYR A 2 -4.38 2.20 -18.39
C TYR A 2 -4.42 1.00 -17.44
N ARG A 3 -3.38 0.16 -17.52
CA ARG A 3 -3.14 -0.96 -16.62
C ARG A 3 -1.75 -0.84 -16.04
N ILE A 4 -1.64 -0.95 -14.72
CA ILE A 4 -0.36 -0.88 -14.03
C ILE A 4 -0.13 -2.19 -13.29
N GLY A 5 0.98 -2.86 -13.60
CA GLY A 5 1.48 -3.95 -12.78
C GLY A 5 2.27 -5.02 -13.53
N PRO A 6 2.86 -5.96 -12.78
CA PRO A 6 2.92 -5.99 -11.32
C PRO A 6 3.82 -4.87 -10.75
N SER A 7 3.34 -4.14 -9.74
CA SER A 7 4.11 -3.09 -9.04
C SER A 7 4.49 -3.56 -7.63
N THR A 8 5.78 -3.50 -7.31
CA THR A 8 6.39 -4.01 -6.08
C THR A 8 7.52 -3.10 -5.60
N ILE A 9 7.86 -3.15 -4.30
CA ILE A 9 8.98 -2.38 -3.74
C ILE A 9 10.32 -2.95 -4.22
N ALA A 10 10.51 -4.25 -4.04
CA ALA A 10 11.67 -4.96 -4.58
C ALA A 10 11.54 -5.13 -6.10
N MET A 11 12.68 -5.30 -6.76
CA MET A 11 12.74 -5.42 -8.21
C MET A 11 12.40 -6.86 -8.63
N ARG A 12 11.46 -7.01 -9.57
CA ARG A 12 11.12 -8.32 -10.16
C ARG A 12 12.03 -8.69 -11.33
N GLN A 13 12.36 -7.71 -12.16
CA GLN A 13 13.18 -7.86 -13.35
C GLN A 13 14.20 -6.72 -13.41
N ASN A 14 15.43 -7.05 -13.75
CA ASN A 14 16.51 -6.09 -13.88
C ASN A 14 16.58 -5.58 -15.33
N PRO A 15 16.32 -4.30 -15.61
CA PRO A 15 16.41 -3.77 -16.98
C PRO A 15 17.85 -3.62 -17.48
N TYR A 16 18.85 -3.76 -16.60
CA TYR A 16 20.27 -3.55 -16.88
C TYR A 16 21.10 -4.83 -16.80
N GLY A 17 20.47 -6.01 -16.69
CA GLY A 17 21.20 -7.27 -16.57
C GLY A 17 20.29 -8.50 -16.63
N SER A 18 20.88 -9.69 -16.60
CA SER A 18 20.15 -10.96 -16.74
C SER A 18 19.30 -11.34 -15.53
N ALA A 19 19.64 -10.84 -14.34
CA ALA A 19 18.94 -11.15 -13.10
C ALA A 19 18.97 -9.98 -12.09
N THR A 20 18.05 -10.00 -11.14
CA THR A 20 18.06 -9.15 -9.95
C THR A 20 19.11 -9.65 -8.95
N LYS A 21 19.58 -8.75 -8.08
CA LYS A 21 20.62 -9.09 -7.10
C LYS A 21 20.03 -9.87 -5.91
N PRO A 22 20.73 -10.89 -5.37
CA PRO A 22 20.37 -11.47 -4.10
C PRO A 22 20.56 -10.45 -2.98
N ASN A 23 19.77 -10.56 -1.91
CA ASN A 23 19.84 -9.68 -0.74
C ASN A 23 19.66 -10.50 0.56
N PRO A 24 20.62 -11.39 0.88
CA PRO A 24 20.52 -12.31 2.02
C PRO A 24 20.56 -11.57 3.37
N GLU A 25 21.18 -10.40 3.41
CA GLU A 25 21.31 -9.56 4.61
C GLU A 25 20.09 -8.64 4.81
N GLY A 26 19.10 -8.67 3.92
CA GLY A 26 17.88 -7.86 4.06
C GLY A 26 18.16 -6.35 4.04
N GLN A 27 19.11 -5.89 3.23
CA GLN A 27 19.50 -4.49 3.12
C GLN A 27 18.56 -3.69 2.20
N ARG A 28 18.57 -2.36 2.30
CA ARG A 28 17.86 -1.46 1.36
C ARG A 28 18.76 -1.12 0.17
N VAL A 29 18.90 -2.06 -0.76
CA VAL A 29 19.80 -1.95 -1.91
C VAL A 29 19.05 -1.96 -3.22
N ALA A 30 19.53 -1.18 -4.18
CA ALA A 30 18.93 -1.10 -5.51
C ALA A 30 19.03 -2.45 -6.25
N MET A 31 18.03 -2.71 -7.09
CA MET A 31 18.00 -3.86 -8.02
C MET A 31 17.97 -5.24 -7.35
N ALA A 32 17.67 -5.31 -6.06
CA ALA A 32 17.54 -6.56 -5.33
C ALA A 32 16.18 -7.25 -5.55
N ALA A 33 16.20 -8.58 -5.49
CA ALA A 33 15.02 -9.44 -5.61
C ALA A 33 14.12 -9.43 -4.35
N SER A 34 14.60 -8.85 -3.25
CA SER A 34 13.87 -8.70 -1.98
C SER A 34 14.23 -7.36 -1.32
N ASP A 35 13.28 -6.80 -0.55
CA ASP A 35 13.46 -5.55 0.17
C ASP A 35 12.84 -5.68 1.58
N PRO A 36 13.57 -5.34 2.66
CA PRO A 36 13.10 -5.50 4.04
C PRO A 36 11.86 -4.65 4.34
N ARG A 37 11.61 -3.58 3.58
CA ARG A 37 10.43 -2.74 3.78
C ARG A 37 9.14 -3.46 3.41
N HIS A 38 9.21 -4.51 2.57
CA HIS A 38 8.05 -5.28 2.12
C HIS A 38 7.37 -6.07 3.26
N THR A 39 8.14 -6.50 4.26
CA THR A 39 7.60 -7.28 5.40
C THR A 39 7.02 -6.40 6.50
N GLY A 40 7.31 -5.09 6.49
CA GLY A 40 6.89 -4.14 7.51
C GLY A 40 5.67 -3.29 7.13
N GLN A 41 5.28 -2.43 8.07
CA GLN A 41 4.15 -1.51 7.92
C GLN A 41 4.33 -0.53 6.74
N PHE A 42 5.57 -0.21 6.38
CA PHE A 42 5.91 0.58 5.19
C PHE A 42 5.23 0.05 3.92
N ALA A 43 5.19 -1.27 3.73
CA ALA A 43 4.57 -1.88 2.56
C ALA A 43 3.07 -1.60 2.47
N ALA A 44 2.38 -1.57 3.60
CA ALA A 44 0.96 -1.26 3.67
C ALA A 44 0.70 0.21 3.30
N ALA A 45 1.45 1.14 3.89
CA ALA A 45 1.36 2.57 3.56
C ALA A 45 1.70 2.83 2.09
N TRP A 46 2.80 2.27 1.58
CA TRP A 46 3.21 2.39 0.19
C TRP A 46 2.13 1.89 -0.77
N THR A 47 1.45 0.78 -0.44
CA THR A 47 0.39 0.19 -1.26
C THR A 47 -0.81 1.12 -1.40
N ILE A 48 -1.33 1.67 -0.29
CA ILE A 48 -2.44 2.62 -0.33
C ILE A 48 -2.01 3.94 -0.98
N GLY A 49 -0.82 4.44 -0.64
CA GLY A 49 -0.27 5.68 -1.21
C GLY A 49 -0.05 5.59 -2.72
N TYR A 50 0.48 4.47 -3.22
CA TYR A 50 0.64 4.21 -4.64
C TYR A 50 -0.72 4.24 -5.34
N ALA A 51 -1.70 3.48 -4.82
CA ALA A 51 -3.05 3.45 -5.36
C ALA A 51 -3.71 4.84 -5.37
N ALA A 52 -3.56 5.62 -4.30
CA ALA A 52 -4.05 6.99 -4.21
C ALA A 52 -3.48 7.90 -5.31
N ARG A 53 -2.19 7.77 -5.62
CA ARG A 53 -1.52 8.59 -6.66
C ARG A 53 -1.96 8.24 -8.07
N VAL A 54 -2.23 6.96 -8.35
CA VAL A 54 -2.57 6.51 -9.71
C VAL A 54 -4.08 6.45 -9.97
N ALA A 55 -4.92 6.44 -8.94
CA ALA A 55 -6.38 6.39 -9.10
C ALA A 55 -6.97 7.49 -10.00
N PRO A 56 -6.52 8.76 -9.95
CA PRO A 56 -7.03 9.80 -10.84
C PRO A 56 -6.79 9.55 -12.33
N ALA A 57 -5.84 8.67 -12.70
CA ALA A 57 -5.58 8.31 -14.09
C ALA A 57 -6.67 7.40 -14.71
N GLY A 58 -7.66 6.97 -13.93
CA GLY A 58 -8.75 6.11 -14.42
C GLY A 58 -8.25 4.72 -14.83
N LEU A 59 -7.48 4.09 -13.96
CA LEU A 59 -6.94 2.75 -14.23
C LEU A 59 -8.05 1.72 -14.39
N GLU A 60 -7.91 0.87 -15.40
CA GLU A 60 -8.72 -0.34 -15.54
C GLU A 60 -8.26 -1.41 -14.55
N GLN A 61 -6.95 -1.49 -14.30
CA GLN A 61 -6.36 -2.50 -13.43
C GLN A 61 -5.11 -1.99 -12.74
N LEU A 62 -5.02 -2.28 -11.44
CA LEU A 62 -3.83 -2.10 -10.63
C LEU A 62 -3.46 -3.45 -10.01
N THR A 63 -2.31 -3.99 -10.38
CA THR A 63 -1.78 -5.25 -9.83
C THR A 63 -0.55 -4.97 -8.99
N LEU A 64 -0.68 -5.21 -7.68
CA LEU A 64 0.33 -5.00 -6.66
C LEU A 64 0.68 -6.33 -6.00
N SER A 65 1.92 -6.47 -5.54
CA SER A 65 2.36 -7.64 -4.76
C SER A 65 2.28 -8.98 -5.53
N SER A 66 2.67 -10.06 -4.86
CA SER A 66 2.32 -11.44 -5.19
C SER A 66 1.56 -12.07 -4.01
N PHE A 67 1.10 -13.32 -4.16
CA PHE A 67 0.45 -14.03 -3.06
C PHE A 67 1.46 -14.46 -1.98
N THR A 68 2.55 -15.13 -2.40
CA THR A 68 3.66 -15.60 -1.54
C THR A 68 5.01 -15.15 -2.11
N GLY A 69 6.10 -15.49 -1.41
CA GLY A 69 7.48 -15.17 -1.80
C GLY A 69 7.92 -13.75 -1.40
N PRO A 70 9.01 -13.25 -1.97
CA PRO A 70 9.60 -11.95 -1.62
C PRO A 70 8.65 -10.75 -1.78
N PHE A 71 7.69 -10.85 -2.71
CA PHE A 71 6.67 -9.82 -2.95
C PHE A 71 5.30 -10.20 -2.36
N GLY A 72 5.23 -11.30 -1.60
CA GLY A 72 3.99 -11.90 -1.09
C GLY A 72 3.23 -11.00 -0.12
N VAL A 73 1.92 -11.19 -0.05
CA VAL A 73 1.09 -10.72 1.08
C VAL A 73 1.15 -11.67 2.28
N LEU A 74 1.63 -12.91 2.07
CA LEU A 74 1.90 -13.90 3.10
C LEU A 74 3.41 -14.12 3.27
N ALA A 75 3.83 -14.35 4.50
CA ALA A 75 5.18 -14.79 4.83
C ALA A 75 5.44 -16.18 4.26
N SER A 76 6.66 -16.39 3.77
CA SER A 76 7.16 -17.64 3.21
C SER A 76 8.09 -18.34 4.21
N SER A 77 8.41 -19.60 3.93
CA SER A 77 9.38 -20.36 4.73
C SER A 77 10.73 -19.62 4.85
N GLY A 78 11.33 -19.67 6.04
CA GLY A 78 12.63 -19.03 6.34
C GLY A 78 12.55 -17.57 6.82
N GLU A 79 11.37 -16.99 6.94
CA GLU A 79 11.17 -15.67 7.56
C GLU A 79 11.11 -15.76 9.10
N PRO A 80 11.35 -14.65 9.84
CA PRO A 80 11.29 -14.62 11.30
C PRO A 80 9.87 -14.73 11.88
N VAL A 81 8.87 -14.99 11.04
CA VAL A 81 7.46 -15.19 11.40
C VAL A 81 6.99 -16.51 10.80
N ALA A 82 5.93 -17.10 11.36
CA ALA A 82 5.41 -18.37 10.86
C ALA A 82 5.01 -18.27 9.37
N GLU A 83 5.35 -19.29 8.59
CA GLU A 83 4.94 -19.40 7.19
C GLU A 83 3.41 -19.29 7.07
N GLY A 84 2.94 -18.58 6.05
CA GLY A 84 1.51 -18.29 5.85
C GLY A 84 0.97 -17.14 6.71
N SER A 85 1.77 -16.58 7.62
CA SER A 85 1.37 -15.38 8.38
C SER A 85 1.11 -14.21 7.43
N ARG A 86 0.06 -13.42 7.71
CA ARG A 86 -0.24 -12.22 6.93
C ARG A 86 0.81 -11.15 7.21
N ARG A 87 1.44 -10.64 6.15
CA ARG A 87 2.25 -9.42 6.23
C ARG A 87 1.33 -8.18 6.31
N PRO A 88 1.79 -7.04 6.84
CA PRO A 88 0.98 -5.82 6.93
C PRO A 88 0.32 -5.39 5.61
N ILE A 89 1.01 -5.58 4.48
CA ILE A 89 0.49 -5.30 3.13
C ILE A 89 -0.81 -6.06 2.81
N PHE A 90 -1.07 -7.21 3.44
CA PHE A 90 -2.34 -7.95 3.27
C PHE A 90 -3.54 -7.06 3.60
N GLY A 91 -3.48 -6.28 4.68
CA GLY A 91 -4.54 -5.37 5.07
C GLY A 91 -4.79 -4.26 4.03
N ALA A 92 -3.71 -3.73 3.46
CA ALA A 92 -3.79 -2.73 2.38
C ALA A 92 -4.41 -3.32 1.11
N ILE A 93 -3.96 -4.48 0.65
CA ILE A 93 -4.53 -5.16 -0.53
C ILE A 93 -6.00 -5.49 -0.32
N LYS A 94 -6.38 -6.01 0.86
CA LYS A 94 -7.79 -6.22 1.21
C LYS A 94 -8.60 -4.92 1.11
N GLY A 95 -8.05 -3.81 1.60
CA GLY A 95 -8.68 -2.49 1.50
C GLY A 95 -8.86 -2.00 0.07
N LEU A 96 -7.86 -2.21 -0.80
CA LEU A 96 -7.98 -1.88 -2.22
C LEU A 96 -9.03 -2.75 -2.93
N CYS A 97 -9.12 -4.04 -2.58
CA CYS A 97 -10.19 -4.91 -3.10
C CYS A 97 -11.58 -4.43 -2.69
N GLU A 98 -11.74 -3.85 -1.50
CA GLU A 98 -13.01 -3.26 -1.06
C GLU A 98 -13.38 -2.00 -1.87
N LEU A 99 -12.39 -1.24 -2.34
CA LEU A 99 -12.61 -0.07 -3.20
C LEU A 99 -12.81 -0.42 -4.67
N ALA A 100 -12.45 -1.64 -5.10
CA ALA A 100 -12.59 -2.07 -6.48
C ALA A 100 -14.06 -2.04 -6.92
N GLY A 101 -14.33 -1.42 -8.07
CA GLY A 101 -15.67 -1.26 -8.61
C GLY A 101 -16.50 -0.13 -7.98
N LEU A 102 -16.00 0.54 -6.94
CA LEU A 102 -16.64 1.75 -6.42
C LEU A 102 -16.36 2.95 -7.33
N ALA A 103 -17.28 3.92 -7.35
CA ALA A 103 -17.06 5.18 -8.03
C ALA A 103 -15.95 5.96 -7.28
N HIS A 104 -14.86 6.29 -7.97
CA HIS A 104 -13.77 7.06 -7.36
C HIS A 104 -14.27 8.41 -6.84
N VAL A 105 -13.88 8.74 -5.60
CA VAL A 105 -14.15 10.04 -4.98
C VAL A 105 -12.82 10.75 -4.78
N SER A 106 -12.71 11.98 -5.29
CA SER A 106 -11.53 12.80 -5.03
C SER A 106 -11.38 13.02 -3.52
N ALA A 107 -10.26 12.58 -2.97
CA ALA A 107 -9.89 12.77 -1.58
C ALA A 107 -8.52 13.45 -1.55
N ARG A 108 -8.40 14.51 -0.75
CA ARG A 108 -7.17 15.28 -0.57
C ARG A 108 -6.86 15.42 0.90
N THR A 109 -5.58 15.46 1.23
CA THR A 109 -5.07 15.78 2.55
C THR A 109 -4.39 17.15 2.49
N SER A 110 -4.24 17.81 3.64
CA SER A 110 -3.56 19.11 3.71
C SER A 110 -2.07 19.02 3.37
N ASP A 111 -1.44 17.85 3.59
CA ASP A 111 -0.06 17.57 3.23
C ASP A 111 0.05 16.15 2.63
N GLU A 112 -0.01 16.07 1.30
CA GLU A 112 0.08 14.82 0.52
C GLU A 112 1.49 14.19 0.53
N THR A 113 2.49 14.85 1.15
CA THR A 113 3.81 14.26 1.41
C THR A 113 3.83 13.46 2.71
N LYS A 114 2.91 13.75 3.64
CA LYS A 114 2.79 13.07 4.93
C LYS A 114 1.68 12.02 4.95
N VAL A 115 0.49 12.37 4.47
CA VAL A 115 -0.65 11.46 4.48
C VAL A 115 -1.30 11.49 3.11
N LEU A 116 -1.61 10.33 2.54
CA LEU A 116 -2.45 10.22 1.35
C LEU A 116 -3.79 9.59 1.68
N ALA A 117 -4.81 9.97 0.91
CA ALA A 117 -6.15 9.43 0.99
C ALA A 117 -6.56 8.82 -0.35
N LEU A 118 -7.26 7.69 -0.31
CA LEU A 118 -7.95 7.09 -1.44
C LEU A 118 -9.39 6.80 -1.02
N ALA A 119 -10.36 7.22 -1.83
CA ALA A 119 -11.77 7.03 -1.51
C ALA A 119 -12.59 6.53 -2.69
N GLY A 120 -13.63 5.75 -2.35
CA GLY A 120 -14.62 5.25 -3.29
C GLY A 120 -16.02 5.34 -2.70
N ARG A 121 -17.02 5.47 -3.59
CA ARG A 121 -18.43 5.53 -3.23
C ARG A 121 -19.19 4.37 -3.85
N SER A 122 -19.98 3.67 -3.04
CA SER A 122 -20.89 2.63 -3.51
C SER A 122 -22.09 3.23 -4.26
N ALA A 123 -22.81 2.38 -5.00
CA ALA A 123 -24.08 2.76 -5.63
C ALA A 123 -25.14 3.23 -4.60
N SER A 124 -25.06 2.76 -3.35
CA SER A 124 -25.92 3.22 -2.24
C SER A 124 -25.51 4.58 -1.64
N GLY A 125 -24.46 5.21 -2.17
CA GLY A 125 -23.97 6.51 -1.72
C GLY A 125 -22.98 6.47 -0.55
N LYS A 126 -22.72 5.29 0.04
CA LYS A 126 -21.75 5.12 1.13
C LYS A 126 -20.33 5.39 0.61
N THR A 127 -19.60 6.27 1.31
CA THR A 127 -18.18 6.53 1.02
C THR A 127 -17.30 5.70 1.94
N ILE A 128 -16.29 5.07 1.37
CA ILE A 128 -15.20 4.40 2.08
C ILE A 128 -13.92 5.14 1.72
N ALA A 129 -13.14 5.50 2.73
CA ALA A 129 -11.85 6.14 2.56
C ALA A 129 -10.75 5.36 3.28
N TRP A 130 -9.59 5.30 2.67
CA TRP A 130 -8.35 4.78 3.23
C TRP A 130 -7.33 5.90 3.31
N LEU A 131 -6.74 6.08 4.50
CA LEU A 131 -5.63 6.98 4.76
C LEU A 131 -4.35 6.17 4.93
N ALA A 132 -3.22 6.73 4.51
CA ALA A 132 -1.90 6.16 4.75
C ALA A 132 -0.93 7.25 5.22
N ASN A 133 -0.35 7.07 6.40
CA ASN A 133 0.81 7.84 6.83
C ASN A 133 2.02 7.37 5.99
N LEU A 134 2.70 8.28 5.30
CA LEU A 134 3.85 7.99 4.44
C LEU A 134 5.18 8.22 5.15
N THR A 135 5.14 8.63 6.41
CA THR A 135 6.31 9.07 7.17
C THR A 135 6.72 8.04 8.22
N ALA A 136 7.95 8.21 8.71
CA ALA A 136 8.48 7.47 9.85
C ALA A 136 8.06 8.08 11.21
N GLU A 137 7.19 9.10 11.21
CA GLU A 137 6.78 9.85 12.39
C GLU A 137 5.29 9.67 12.68
N ASP A 138 4.88 9.97 13.91
CA ASP A 138 3.46 10.12 14.25
C ASP A 138 2.87 11.34 13.55
N VAL A 139 1.71 11.17 12.91
CA VAL A 139 0.98 12.26 12.26
C VAL A 139 -0.41 12.38 12.84
N GLN A 140 -0.75 13.56 13.38
CA GLN A 140 -2.11 13.88 13.79
C GLN A 140 -2.95 14.24 12.56
N VAL A 141 -4.08 13.55 12.39
CA VAL A 141 -4.99 13.75 11.26
C VAL A 141 -6.37 14.11 11.79
N ASP A 142 -6.90 15.26 11.35
CA ASP A 142 -8.28 15.64 11.59
C ASP A 142 -9.20 14.95 10.58
N ILE A 143 -10.16 14.17 11.07
CA ILE A 143 -11.15 13.44 10.26
C ILE A 143 -12.59 13.83 10.62
N SER A 144 -12.79 15.07 11.09
CA SER A 144 -14.09 15.68 11.43
C SER A 144 -15.08 15.70 10.27
N ALA A 145 -14.59 15.81 9.03
CA ALA A 145 -15.42 15.66 7.83
C ALA A 145 -16.14 14.30 7.73
N PHE A 146 -15.67 13.29 8.48
CA PHE A 146 -16.28 11.97 8.59
C PHE A 146 -17.00 11.74 9.93
N GLY A 147 -17.29 12.80 10.68
CA GLY A 147 -17.97 12.73 11.98
C GLY A 147 -17.12 12.16 13.11
N ARG A 148 -15.79 12.20 12.99
CA ARG A 148 -14.83 11.70 13.98
C ARG A 148 -13.85 12.81 14.39
N GLY A 149 -13.27 12.74 15.59
CA GLY A 149 -12.28 13.73 16.04
C GLY A 149 -10.92 13.58 15.33
N GLN A 150 -9.85 14.04 15.98
CA GLN A 150 -8.49 13.79 15.52
C GLN A 150 -8.06 12.35 15.81
N VAL A 151 -7.17 11.83 14.95
CA VAL A 151 -6.54 10.52 15.12
C VAL A 151 -5.03 10.64 14.97
N ALA A 152 -4.30 10.02 15.88
CA ALA A 152 -2.86 9.85 15.78
C ALA A 152 -2.58 8.64 14.86
N MET A 153 -1.96 8.87 13.70
CA MET A 153 -1.50 7.82 12.81
C MET A 153 -0.02 7.55 13.09
N THR A 154 0.30 6.38 13.64
CA THR A 154 1.68 5.94 13.87
C THR A 154 2.44 5.77 12.56
N PRO A 155 3.78 5.60 12.58
CA PRO A 155 4.58 5.50 11.36
C PRO A 155 4.05 4.43 10.42
N TYR A 156 3.80 4.84 9.17
CA TYR A 156 3.25 3.97 8.11
C TYR A 156 1.86 3.37 8.38
N ALA A 157 1.14 3.84 9.40
CA ALA A 157 -0.20 3.35 9.68
C ALA A 157 -1.15 3.56 8.49
N ILE A 158 -2.05 2.61 8.30
CA ILE A 158 -3.19 2.73 7.38
C ILE A 158 -4.48 2.76 8.19
N LEU A 159 -5.43 3.60 7.79
CA LEU A 159 -6.70 3.76 8.48
C LEU A 159 -7.86 3.71 7.50
N ARG A 160 -8.85 2.87 7.78
CA ARG A 160 -10.12 2.79 7.06
C ARG A 160 -11.19 3.64 7.74
N ILE A 161 -11.93 4.42 6.97
CA ILE A 161 -13.06 5.24 7.40
C ILE A 161 -14.30 4.89 6.55
N GLY A 162 -15.47 4.77 7.18
CA GLY A 162 -16.77 4.54 6.52
C GLY A 162 -17.24 3.10 6.51
#